data_AF-A0A2R6C4I0-F1
#
_entry.id   AF-A0A2R6C4I0-F1
#
_cell.length_a   1.000
_cell.length_b   1.000
_cell.length_c   1.000
_cell.angle_alpha   90.00
_cell.angle_beta   90.00
_cell.angle_gamma   90.00
#
_symmetry.space_group_name_H-M   'P 1'
#
loop_
_entity.id
_entity.type
_entity.pdbx_description
1 polymer ?
#
loop_
_entity_poly.entity_id
_entity_poly.type
_entity_poly.pdbx_seq_one_letter_code
_entity_poly.pdbx_strand_id
1 'polypeptide(L)'
;MESQGRPLTAQERERIREAILDLLETDAEFRTRVFQLVVPAELRQILDEIRQFRLDFKTYSEAQDKRFEALISEMNRRFEEVDKRFEALISEMNRRFEEVDKRFEALISEMNRRFEEVDKRFEEMDKRFEAILEQIREIRVELAGLGGRLGRGFEDLVRQTLKAVVGAEVKEVKRLIMWDEKGEVYGHPENVEFDAYASNSEKFLIEVKSSANKGDVLIFNKKAEWAEKTLGKTRKILIAAYVEDAAYRECIQLGITVISRNIVPREKEEDTLRL
;
A
#
# COMPACT_ATOMS: atom_id res chain seq x y z
N MET A 1 -55.06 -91.86 84.56
CA MET A 1 -54.19 -92.34 85.64
C MET A 1 -52.86 -91.62 85.50
N GLU A 2 -52.63 -90.58 86.29
CA GLU A 2 -51.33 -89.90 86.32
C GLU A 2 -50.35 -90.75 87.13
N SER A 3 -49.29 -91.21 86.47
CA SER A 3 -48.12 -91.79 87.11
C SER A 3 -47.26 -90.65 87.67
N GLN A 4 -47.38 -90.35 88.96
CA GLN A 4 -46.40 -89.51 89.65
C GLN A 4 -45.19 -90.37 90.01
N GLY A 5 -44.11 -90.26 89.22
CA GLY A 5 -42.85 -90.96 89.47
C GLY A 5 -42.11 -90.44 90.72
N ARG A 6 -41.33 -91.32 91.36
CA ARG A 6 -40.48 -90.97 92.51
C ARG A 6 -39.49 -89.84 92.14
N PRO A 7 -39.17 -88.92 93.05
CA PRO A 7 -38.17 -87.88 92.79
C PRO A 7 -36.79 -88.50 92.53
N LEU A 8 -36.09 -87.98 91.52
CA LEU A 8 -34.75 -88.43 91.13
C LEU A 8 -33.73 -88.12 92.24
N THR A 9 -32.78 -89.02 92.44
CA THR A 9 -31.60 -88.81 93.30
C THR A 9 -30.59 -87.86 92.64
N ALA A 10 -29.64 -87.32 93.41
CA ALA A 10 -28.59 -86.44 92.87
C ALA A 10 -27.72 -87.15 91.81
N GLN A 11 -27.40 -88.43 92.03
CA GLN A 11 -26.60 -89.22 91.09
C GLN A 11 -27.36 -89.53 89.80
N GLU A 12 -28.67 -89.78 89.87
CA GLU A 12 -29.51 -89.96 88.67
C GLU A 12 -29.63 -88.66 87.87
N ARG A 13 -29.76 -87.50 88.54
CA ARG A 13 -29.74 -86.18 87.87
C ARG A 13 -28.43 -85.89 87.16
N GLU A 14 -27.30 -86.24 87.76
CA GLU A 14 -25.99 -86.03 87.13
C GLU A 14 -25.83 -86.88 85.87
N ARG A 15 -26.18 -88.17 85.93
CA ARG A 15 -26.14 -89.06 84.75
C ARG A 15 -27.04 -88.56 83.62
N ILE A 16 -28.23 -88.06 83.94
CA ILE A 16 -29.14 -87.48 82.93
C ILE A 16 -28.53 -86.21 82.33
N ARG A 17 -27.88 -85.36 83.14
CA ARG A 17 -27.20 -84.15 82.65
C ARG A 17 -26.08 -84.51 81.67
N GLU A 18 -25.20 -85.44 82.05
CA GLU A 18 -24.10 -85.90 81.18
C GLU A 18 -24.65 -86.50 79.87
N ALA A 19 -25.70 -87.32 79.95
CA ALA A 19 -26.34 -87.89 78.76
C ALA A 19 -26.98 -86.83 77.85
N ILE A 20 -27.61 -85.78 78.42
CA ILE A 20 -28.16 -84.67 77.62
C ILE A 20 -27.04 -83.90 76.92
N LEU A 21 -25.94 -83.61 77.61
CA LEU A 21 -24.79 -82.91 77.01
C LEU A 21 -24.17 -83.71 75.87
N ASP A 22 -23.94 -85.01 76.09
CA ASP A 22 -23.42 -85.91 75.05
C ASP A 22 -24.35 -85.98 73.84
N LEU A 23 -25.67 -86.12 74.05
CA LEU A 23 -26.66 -86.12 72.96
C LEU A 23 -26.76 -84.76 72.26
N LEU A 24 -26.59 -83.64 72.99
CA LEU A 24 -26.53 -82.31 72.37
C LEU A 24 -25.32 -82.16 71.45
N GLU A 25 -24.20 -82.82 71.72
CA GLU A 25 -23.01 -82.78 70.89
C GLU A 25 -23.08 -83.76 69.71
N THR A 26 -23.51 -84.99 69.98
CA THR A 26 -23.41 -86.12 69.03
C THR A 26 -24.65 -86.32 68.16
N ASP A 27 -25.84 -85.94 68.63
CA ASP A 27 -27.11 -86.16 67.94
C ASP A 27 -27.70 -84.84 67.40
N ALA A 28 -27.68 -84.69 66.08
CA ALA A 28 -28.19 -83.50 65.40
C ALA A 28 -29.72 -83.35 65.51
N GLU A 29 -30.49 -84.45 65.53
CA GLU A 29 -31.94 -84.40 65.65
C GLU A 29 -32.34 -84.01 67.07
N PHE A 30 -31.72 -84.62 68.08
CA PHE A 30 -31.95 -84.30 69.48
C PHE A 30 -31.58 -82.83 69.78
N ARG A 31 -30.40 -82.39 69.35
CA ARG A 31 -29.96 -80.98 69.46
C ARG A 31 -30.95 -80.02 68.83
N THR A 32 -31.48 -80.35 67.64
CA THR A 32 -32.49 -79.51 66.95
C THR A 32 -33.78 -79.42 67.75
N ARG A 33 -34.27 -80.55 68.30
CA ARG A 33 -35.47 -80.58 69.14
C ARG A 33 -35.30 -79.76 70.42
N VAL A 34 -34.18 -79.92 71.13
CA VAL A 34 -33.90 -79.12 72.34
C VAL A 34 -33.81 -77.64 72.00
N PHE A 35 -33.14 -77.28 70.90
CA PHE A 35 -33.07 -75.89 70.42
C PHE A 35 -34.46 -75.30 70.14
N GLN A 36 -35.36 -76.06 69.51
CA GLN A 36 -36.74 -75.62 69.25
C GLN A 36 -37.57 -75.41 70.54
N LEU A 37 -37.24 -76.12 71.62
CA LEU A 37 -37.92 -76.02 72.92
C LEU A 37 -37.38 -74.86 73.77
N VAL A 38 -36.06 -74.65 73.76
CA VAL A 38 -35.38 -73.68 74.63
C VAL A 38 -35.34 -72.28 74.01
N VAL A 39 -35.35 -72.18 72.68
CA VAL A 39 -35.30 -70.91 71.97
C VAL A 39 -36.71 -70.44 71.59
N PRO A 40 -37.14 -69.25 72.05
CA PRO A 40 -38.43 -68.66 71.68
C PRO A 40 -38.60 -68.56 70.15
N ALA A 41 -39.84 -68.66 69.68
CA ALA A 41 -40.14 -68.61 68.24
C ALA A 41 -39.71 -67.27 67.63
N GLU A 42 -39.85 -66.18 68.38
CA GLU A 42 -39.48 -64.82 68.02
C GLU A 42 -37.98 -64.68 67.75
N LEU A 43 -37.14 -65.31 68.59
CA LEU A 43 -35.68 -65.28 68.41
C LEU A 43 -35.25 -66.06 67.15
N ARG A 44 -35.93 -67.17 66.84
CA ARG A 44 -35.68 -67.95 65.61
C ARG A 44 -36.04 -67.13 64.36
N GLN A 45 -37.18 -66.45 64.37
CA GLN A 45 -37.59 -65.57 63.28
C GLN A 45 -36.57 -64.46 63.05
N ILE A 46 -36.11 -63.79 64.11
CA ILE A 46 -35.07 -62.75 64.01
C ILE A 46 -33.77 -63.31 63.43
N LEU A 47 -33.34 -64.51 63.83
CA LEU A 47 -32.14 -65.14 63.29
C LEU A 47 -32.27 -65.44 61.79
N ASP A 48 -33.44 -65.86 61.33
CA ASP A 48 -33.69 -66.11 59.91
C ASP A 48 -33.79 -64.79 59.13
N GLU A 49 -34.42 -63.74 59.66
CA GLU A 49 -34.43 -62.39 59.07
C GLU A 49 -33.01 -61.83 58.95
N ILE A 50 -32.15 -62.00 59.97
CA ILE A 50 -30.73 -61.59 59.90
C ILE A 50 -29.97 -62.38 58.83
N ARG A 51 -30.24 -63.68 58.68
CA ARG A 51 -29.62 -64.50 57.63
C ARG A 51 -30.06 -64.02 56.24
N GLN A 52 -31.35 -63.76 56.04
CA GLN A 52 -31.87 -63.24 54.77
C GLN A 52 -31.30 -61.87 54.47
N PHE A 53 -31.29 -60.95 55.45
CA PHE A 53 -30.68 -59.63 55.29
C PHE A 53 -29.21 -59.71 54.89
N ARG A 54 -28.42 -60.62 55.49
CA ARG A 54 -27.02 -60.83 55.09
C ARG A 54 -26.89 -61.36 53.66
N LEU A 55 -27.78 -62.24 53.23
CA LEU A 55 -27.79 -62.76 51.87
C LEU A 55 -28.16 -61.66 50.87
N ASP A 56 -29.23 -60.91 51.14
CA ASP A 56 -29.68 -59.79 50.32
C ASP A 56 -28.61 -58.69 50.24
N PHE A 57 -27.97 -58.37 51.37
CA PHE A 57 -26.87 -57.40 51.43
C PHE A 57 -25.68 -57.87 50.59
N LYS A 58 -25.31 -59.15 50.67
CA LYS A 58 -24.23 -59.72 49.84
C LYS A 58 -24.56 -59.59 48.35
N THR A 59 -25.75 -59.99 47.95
CA THR A 59 -26.20 -59.89 46.55
C THR A 59 -26.26 -58.44 46.07
N TYR A 60 -26.75 -57.52 46.91
CA TYR A 60 -26.76 -56.09 46.62
C TYR A 60 -25.34 -55.53 46.46
N SER A 61 -24.41 -55.89 47.35
CA SER A 61 -23.01 -55.47 47.27
C SER A 61 -22.36 -55.96 45.98
N GLU A 62 -22.52 -57.24 45.64
CA GLU A 62 -21.98 -57.80 44.38
C GLU A 62 -22.59 -57.12 43.14
N ALA A 63 -23.86 -56.74 43.19
CA ALA A 63 -24.50 -56.00 42.11
C ALA A 63 -23.97 -54.56 41.99
N GLN A 64 -23.66 -53.90 43.11
CA GLN A 64 -23.04 -52.58 43.13
C GLN A 64 -21.60 -52.61 42.62
N ASP A 65 -20.81 -53.60 43.02
CA ASP A 65 -19.43 -53.77 42.53
C ASP A 65 -19.41 -53.92 41.01
N LYS A 66 -20.29 -54.78 40.45
CA LYS A 66 -20.44 -54.93 38.99
C LYS A 66 -20.85 -53.63 38.29
N ARG A 67 -21.75 -52.85 38.89
CA ARG A 67 -22.16 -51.55 38.34
C ARG A 67 -21.01 -50.55 38.37
N PHE A 68 -20.21 -50.56 39.43
CA PHE A 68 -19.06 -49.69 39.58
C PHE A 68 -17.95 -50.04 38.59
N GLU A 69 -17.65 -51.33 38.41
CA GLU A 69 -16.72 -51.82 37.39
C GLU A 69 -17.17 -51.43 35.97
N ALA A 70 -18.46 -51.60 35.67
CA ALA A 70 -19.02 -51.21 34.38
C ALA A 70 -18.90 -49.69 34.13
N LEU A 71 -19.13 -48.88 35.17
CA LEU A 71 -19.00 -47.42 35.08
C LEU A 71 -17.55 -46.99 34.87
N ILE A 72 -16.59 -47.59 35.58
CA ILE A 72 -15.16 -47.33 35.38
C ILE A 72 -14.74 -47.74 33.96
N SER A 73 -15.19 -48.90 33.49
CA SER A 73 -14.87 -49.37 32.14
C SER A 73 -15.40 -48.43 31.07
N GLU A 74 -16.66 -47.99 31.17
CA GLU A 74 -17.23 -47.02 30.24
C GLU A 74 -16.53 -45.65 30.32
N MET A 75 -16.14 -45.22 31.52
CA MET A 75 -15.40 -43.98 31.72
C MET A 75 -14.03 -44.05 31.04
N ASN A 76 -13.27 -45.14 31.25
CA ASN A 76 -11.97 -45.35 30.60
C ASN A 76 -12.11 -45.37 29.08
N ARG A 77 -13.12 -46.07 28.55
CA ARG A 77 -13.41 -46.11 27.12
C ARG A 77 -13.67 -44.70 26.55
N ARG A 78 -14.43 -43.87 27.26
CA ARG A 78 -14.68 -42.48 26.86
C ARG A 78 -13.43 -41.61 26.93
N PHE A 79 -12.57 -41.80 27.94
CA PHE A 79 -11.29 -41.10 28.01
C PHE A 79 -10.38 -41.46 26.84
N GLU A 80 -10.25 -42.75 26.51
CA GLU A 80 -9.48 -43.18 25.33
C GLU A 80 -10.02 -42.60 24.02
N GLU A 81 -11.34 -42.48 23.87
CA GLU A 81 -11.96 -41.81 22.72
C GLU A 81 -11.63 -40.31 22.67
N VAL A 82 -11.63 -39.63 23.83
CA VAL A 82 -11.25 -38.22 23.92
C VAL A 82 -9.78 -38.02 23.58
N ASP A 83 -8.89 -38.87 24.11
CA ASP A 83 -7.45 -38.81 23.82
C ASP A 83 -7.19 -38.99 22.32
N LYS A 84 -7.82 -39.98 21.68
CA LYS A 84 -7.71 -40.17 20.21
C LYS A 84 -8.20 -38.96 19.42
N ARG A 85 -9.29 -38.33 19.85
CA ARG A 85 -9.79 -37.10 19.20
C ARG A 85 -8.83 -35.94 19.39
N PHE A 86 -8.21 -35.84 20.56
CA PHE A 86 -7.25 -34.78 20.87
C PHE A 86 -5.96 -34.94 20.06
N GLU A 87 -5.43 -36.16 19.96
CA GLU A 87 -4.29 -36.49 19.09
C GLU A 87 -4.56 -36.16 17.62
N ALA A 88 -5.74 -36.54 17.12
CA ALA A 88 -6.15 -36.23 15.74
C ALA A 88 -6.25 -34.72 15.50
N LEU A 89 -6.78 -33.95 16.46
CA LEU A 89 -6.85 -32.49 16.37
C LEU A 89 -5.46 -31.85 16.36
N ILE A 90 -4.55 -32.30 17.23
CA ILE A 90 -3.16 -31.80 17.25
C ILE A 90 -2.46 -32.11 15.93
N SER A 91 -2.63 -33.33 15.40
CA SER A 91 -2.03 -33.73 14.13
C SER A 91 -2.52 -32.88 12.96
N GLU A 92 -3.83 -32.66 12.85
CA GLU A 92 -4.41 -31.79 11.81
C GLU A 92 -3.97 -30.34 11.97
N MET A 93 -3.87 -29.84 13.21
CA MET A 93 -3.38 -28.50 13.49
C MET A 93 -1.92 -28.34 13.04
N ASN A 94 -1.04 -29.28 13.38
CA ASN A 94 0.35 -29.27 12.94
C ASN A 94 0.47 -29.30 11.41
N ARG A 95 -0.31 -30.15 10.75
CA ARG A 95 -0.36 -30.23 9.28
C ARG A 95 -0.75 -28.89 8.65
N ARG A 96 -1.76 -28.20 9.23
CA ARG A 96 -2.18 -26.87 8.76
C ARG A 96 -1.11 -25.81 8.99
N PHE A 97 -0.41 -25.85 10.12
CA PHE A 97 0.71 -24.94 10.38
C PHE A 97 1.84 -25.14 9.37
N GLU A 98 2.24 -26.39 9.09
CA GLU A 98 3.25 -26.68 8.06
C GLU A 98 2.83 -26.20 6.66
N GLU A 99 1.55 -26.32 6.30
CA GLU A 99 1.02 -25.77 5.05
C GLU A 99 1.08 -24.24 5.00
N VAL A 100 0.78 -23.57 6.12
CA VAL A 100 0.89 -22.12 6.23
C VAL A 100 2.35 -21.67 6.10
N ASP A 101 3.27 -22.34 6.78
CA ASP A 101 4.70 -22.03 6.72
C ASP A 101 5.23 -22.16 5.28
N LYS A 102 4.89 -23.25 4.57
CA LYS A 102 5.24 -23.42 3.15
C LYS A 102 4.68 -22.33 2.24
N ARG A 103 3.43 -21.90 2.48
CA ARG A 103 2.83 -20.79 1.72
C ARG A 103 3.52 -19.47 2.01
N PHE A 104 3.94 -19.25 3.26
CA PHE A 104 4.63 -18.04 3.66
C PHE A 104 6.04 -17.97 3.06
N GLU A 105 6.78 -19.08 3.08
CA GLU A 105 8.08 -19.20 2.41
C GLU A 105 7.97 -18.95 0.90
N ALA A 106 6.96 -19.53 0.24
CA ALA A 106 6.72 -19.31 -1.18
C ALA A 106 6.41 -17.84 -1.50
N LEU A 107 5.61 -17.18 -0.66
CA LEU A 107 5.28 -15.76 -0.83
C LEU A 107 6.51 -14.87 -0.65
N ILE A 108 7.35 -15.13 0.36
CA ILE A 108 8.60 -14.39 0.56
C ILE A 108 9.54 -14.58 -0.63
N SER A 109 9.66 -15.81 -1.14
CA SER A 109 10.51 -16.10 -2.30
C SER A 109 10.02 -15.36 -3.55
N GLU A 110 8.72 -15.38 -3.82
CA GLU A 110 8.15 -14.63 -4.94
C GLU A 110 8.32 -13.12 -4.79
N MET A 111 8.13 -12.59 -3.57
CA MET A 111 8.33 -11.18 -3.27
C MET A 111 9.77 -10.76 -3.53
N ASN A 112 10.75 -11.52 -3.05
CA ASN A 112 12.17 -11.26 -3.28
C ASN A 112 12.49 -11.26 -4.79
N ARG A 113 11.98 -12.24 -5.55
CA ARG A 113 12.15 -12.29 -7.01
C ARG A 113 11.58 -11.05 -7.70
N ARG A 114 10.41 -10.56 -7.28
CA ARG A 114 9.80 -9.34 -7.82
C ARG A 114 10.59 -8.08 -7.46
N PHE A 115 11.16 -8.02 -6.25
CA PHE A 115 12.05 -6.91 -5.86
C PHE A 115 13.32 -6.90 -6.72
N GLU A 116 13.97 -8.04 -6.93
CA GLU A 116 15.14 -8.13 -7.80
C GLU A 116 14.84 -7.71 -9.26
N GLU A 117 13.65 -8.05 -9.77
CA GLU A 117 13.19 -7.59 -11.09
C GLU A 117 12.98 -6.07 -11.14
N VAL A 118 12.45 -5.48 -10.07
CA VAL A 118 12.27 -4.03 -9.94
C VAL A 118 13.62 -3.32 -9.89
N ASP A 119 14.57 -3.81 -9.08
CA ASP A 119 15.91 -3.25 -8.98
C ASP A 119 16.61 -3.22 -10.34
N LYS A 120 16.55 -4.32 -11.10
CA LYS A 120 17.08 -4.38 -12.48
C LYS A 120 16.45 -3.34 -13.40
N ARG A 121 15.13 -3.13 -13.30
CA ARG A 121 14.43 -2.11 -14.10
C ARG A 121 14.84 -0.69 -13.70
N PHE A 122 15.11 -0.43 -12.42
CA PHE A 122 15.65 0.84 -11.96
C PHE A 122 17.07 1.06 -12.50
N GLU A 123 17.96 0.07 -12.43
CA GLU A 123 19.30 0.17 -13.01
C GLU A 123 19.27 0.45 -14.53
N GLU A 124 18.35 -0.18 -15.26
CA GLU A 124 18.14 0.10 -16.69
C GLU A 124 17.62 1.53 -16.94
N MET A 125 16.73 2.01 -16.08
CA MET A 125 16.20 3.37 -16.16
C MET A 125 17.28 4.42 -15.89
N ASP A 126 18.13 4.19 -14.89
CA ASP A 126 19.25 5.08 -14.55
C ASP A 126 20.22 5.18 -15.72
N LYS A 127 20.59 4.06 -16.35
CA LYS A 127 21.42 4.04 -17.57
C LYS A 127 20.81 4.84 -18.72
N ARG A 128 19.49 4.72 -18.93
CA ARG A 128 18.78 5.50 -19.96
C ARG A 128 18.78 6.99 -19.61
N PHE A 129 18.61 7.33 -18.33
CA PHE A 129 18.62 8.71 -17.87
C PHE A 129 20.00 9.34 -18.03
N GLU A 130 21.08 8.63 -17.67
CA GLU A 130 22.46 9.06 -17.93
C GLU A 130 22.71 9.32 -19.42
N ALA A 131 22.25 8.42 -20.30
CA ALA A 131 22.37 8.61 -21.75
C ALA A 131 21.63 9.85 -22.26
N ILE A 132 20.42 10.12 -21.76
CA ILE A 132 19.66 11.33 -22.09
C ILE A 132 20.40 12.59 -21.61
N LEU A 133 20.94 12.56 -20.39
CA LEU A 133 21.70 13.69 -19.85
C LEU A 133 22.96 13.98 -20.68
N GLU A 134 23.61 12.96 -21.23
CA GLU A 134 24.75 13.14 -22.14
C GLU A 134 24.30 13.80 -23.45
N GLN A 135 23.23 13.31 -24.07
CA GLN A 135 22.68 13.90 -25.30
C GLN A 135 22.26 15.38 -25.10
N ILE A 136 21.67 15.71 -23.95
CA ILE A 136 21.34 17.10 -23.61
C ILE A 136 22.61 17.96 -23.49
N ARG A 137 23.70 17.42 -22.92
CA ARG A 137 24.98 18.13 -22.84
C ARG A 137 25.55 18.39 -24.21
N GLU A 138 25.53 17.41 -25.12
CA GLU A 138 25.98 17.57 -26.51
C GLU A 138 25.19 18.68 -27.24
N ILE A 139 23.85 18.62 -27.17
CA ILE A 139 22.98 19.64 -27.77
C ILE A 139 23.29 21.04 -27.22
N ARG A 140 23.52 21.18 -25.91
CA ARG A 140 23.90 22.47 -25.31
C ARG A 140 25.20 23.03 -25.89
N VAL A 141 26.20 22.17 -26.12
CA VAL A 141 27.48 22.58 -26.72
C VAL A 141 27.29 23.04 -28.16
N GLU A 142 26.53 22.29 -28.95
CA GLU A 142 26.22 22.65 -30.35
C GLU A 142 25.45 23.98 -30.43
N LEU A 143 24.43 24.16 -29.59
CA LEU A 143 23.66 25.40 -29.52
C LEU A 143 24.51 26.60 -29.07
N ALA A 144 25.44 26.42 -28.14
CA ALA A 144 26.37 27.48 -27.75
C ALA A 144 27.26 27.91 -28.94
N GLY A 145 27.74 26.96 -29.73
CA GLY A 145 28.50 27.21 -30.96
C GLY A 145 27.68 27.95 -32.02
N LEU A 146 26.40 27.60 -32.18
CA LEU A 146 25.48 28.30 -33.08
C LEU A 146 25.16 29.71 -32.58
N GLY A 147 24.91 29.90 -31.29
CA GLY A 147 24.65 31.21 -30.69
C GLY A 147 25.78 32.21 -30.97
N GLY A 148 27.05 31.78 -30.83
CA GLY A 148 28.20 32.62 -31.14
C GLY A 148 28.39 32.94 -32.64
N ARG A 149 27.97 32.03 -33.54
CA ARG A 149 28.01 32.26 -35.00
C ARG A 149 26.87 33.14 -35.47
N LEU A 150 25.67 32.89 -34.95
CA LEU A 150 24.49 33.70 -35.21
C LEU A 150 24.67 35.12 -34.68
N GLY A 151 25.26 35.32 -33.50
CA GLY A 151 25.54 36.66 -32.96
C GLY A 151 26.40 37.51 -33.91
N ARG A 152 27.53 36.96 -34.40
CA ARG A 152 28.39 37.67 -35.36
C ARG A 152 27.72 37.88 -36.72
N GLY A 153 27.07 36.86 -37.27
CA GLY A 153 26.35 36.98 -38.54
C GLY A 153 25.17 37.95 -38.47
N PHE A 154 24.53 38.06 -37.31
CA PHE A 154 23.41 38.96 -37.06
C PHE A 154 23.86 40.42 -37.04
N GLU A 155 24.94 40.76 -36.33
CA GLU A 155 25.49 42.13 -36.34
C GLU A 155 25.86 42.59 -37.76
N ASP A 156 26.51 41.71 -38.54
CA ASP A 156 26.86 42.00 -39.94
C ASP A 156 25.63 42.15 -40.83
N LEU A 157 24.62 41.28 -40.67
CA LEU A 157 23.35 41.36 -41.39
C LEU A 157 22.66 42.70 -41.12
N VAL A 158 22.57 43.10 -39.85
CA VAL A 158 21.98 44.38 -39.45
C VAL A 158 22.75 45.54 -40.07
N ARG A 159 24.10 45.51 -40.04
CA ARG A 159 24.94 46.55 -40.65
C ARG A 159 24.70 46.69 -42.16
N GLN A 160 24.69 45.58 -42.89
CA GLN A 160 24.43 45.55 -44.33
C GLN A 160 23.02 46.04 -44.65
N THR A 161 22.05 45.64 -43.84
CA THR A 161 20.64 46.04 -43.98
C THR A 161 20.46 47.54 -43.80
N LEU A 162 21.07 48.12 -42.75
CA LEU A 162 21.03 49.56 -42.52
C LEU A 162 21.68 50.34 -43.67
N LYS A 163 22.81 49.86 -44.18
CA LYS A 163 23.48 50.47 -45.33
C LYS A 163 22.60 50.43 -46.59
N ALA A 164 21.96 49.29 -46.88
CA ALA A 164 21.17 49.10 -48.10
C ALA A 164 19.81 49.83 -48.06
N VAL A 165 19.12 49.82 -46.92
CA VAL A 165 17.73 50.28 -46.83
C VAL A 165 17.64 51.74 -46.39
N VAL A 166 18.51 52.15 -45.48
CA VAL A 166 18.45 53.51 -44.91
C VAL A 166 19.69 54.35 -45.24
N GLY A 167 20.64 53.81 -46.01
CA GLY A 167 21.86 54.52 -46.42
C GLY A 167 22.83 54.81 -45.28
N ALA A 168 22.62 54.20 -44.10
CA ALA A 168 23.40 54.51 -42.91
C ALA A 168 24.56 53.52 -42.74
N GLU A 169 25.79 54.03 -42.68
CA GLU A 169 26.94 53.26 -42.24
C GLU A 169 27.05 53.35 -40.72
N VAL A 170 26.84 52.23 -40.01
CA VAL A 170 26.94 52.15 -38.55
C VAL A 170 28.18 51.36 -38.12
N LYS A 171 28.88 51.84 -37.08
CA LYS A 171 30.13 51.21 -36.61
C LYS A 171 29.88 50.11 -35.59
N GLU A 172 28.94 50.33 -34.68
CA GLU A 172 28.60 49.42 -33.60
C GLU A 172 27.13 49.06 -33.68
N VAL A 173 26.85 47.76 -33.60
CA VAL A 173 25.51 47.19 -33.47
C VAL A 173 25.55 46.33 -32.22
N LYS A 174 24.64 46.56 -31.29
CA LYS A 174 24.56 45.79 -30.05
C LYS A 174 23.12 45.46 -29.71
N ARG A 175 22.90 44.37 -29.00
CA ARG A 175 21.60 44.13 -28.36
C ARG A 175 21.36 45.21 -27.30
N LEU A 176 20.14 45.73 -27.22
CA LEU A 176 19.76 46.72 -26.21
C LEU A 176 18.76 46.11 -25.24
N ILE A 177 19.09 46.18 -23.95
CA ILE A 177 18.22 45.77 -22.85
C ILE A 177 18.13 46.97 -21.90
N MET A 178 16.91 47.39 -21.58
CA MET A 178 16.64 48.52 -20.70
C MET A 178 15.62 48.09 -19.64
N TRP A 179 15.83 48.48 -18.39
CA TRP A 179 14.92 48.15 -17.28
C TRP A 179 13.75 49.14 -17.21
N ASP A 180 12.52 48.65 -17.31
CA ASP A 180 11.29 49.43 -17.13
C ASP A 180 10.75 49.24 -15.72
N GLU A 181 11.29 50.00 -14.76
CA GLU A 181 10.91 49.91 -13.35
C GLU A 181 9.41 50.15 -13.09
N LYS A 182 8.75 50.95 -13.94
CA LYS A 182 7.34 51.32 -13.78
C LYS A 182 6.38 50.36 -14.47
N GLY A 183 6.89 49.45 -15.30
CA GLY A 183 6.07 48.54 -16.09
C GLY A 183 5.18 49.24 -17.11
N GLU A 184 5.61 50.36 -17.68
CA GLU A 184 4.86 51.09 -18.70
C GLU A 184 4.62 50.25 -19.98
N VAL A 185 5.58 49.38 -20.33
CA VAL A 185 5.50 48.54 -21.54
C VAL A 185 4.63 47.30 -21.30
N TYR A 186 4.87 46.53 -20.24
CA TYR A 186 4.22 45.22 -20.01
C TYR A 186 3.26 45.18 -18.82
N GLY A 187 3.06 46.28 -18.11
CA GLY A 187 2.17 46.37 -16.95
C GLY A 187 2.81 45.92 -15.62
N HIS A 188 4.10 45.54 -15.62
CA HIS A 188 4.89 45.23 -14.43
C HIS A 188 6.38 45.48 -14.70
N PRO A 189 7.23 45.64 -13.67
CA PRO A 189 8.65 45.89 -13.85
C PRO A 189 9.33 44.76 -14.62
N GLU A 190 9.97 45.07 -15.75
CA GLU A 190 10.56 44.06 -16.64
C GLU A 190 11.64 44.69 -17.56
N ASN A 191 12.52 43.84 -18.10
CA ASN A 191 13.45 44.19 -19.16
C ASN A 191 12.73 44.40 -20.50
N VAL A 192 12.96 45.56 -21.10
CA VAL A 192 12.55 45.88 -22.47
C VAL A 192 13.74 45.64 -23.38
N GLU A 193 13.58 44.70 -24.30
CA GLU A 193 14.64 44.23 -25.17
C GLU A 193 14.37 44.56 -26.63
N PHE A 194 15.45 44.93 -27.33
CA PHE A 194 15.53 45.08 -28.78
C PHE A 194 16.65 44.20 -29.33
N ASP A 195 16.37 43.51 -30.43
CA ASP A 195 17.34 42.59 -31.05
C ASP A 195 18.62 43.31 -31.47
N ALA A 196 18.48 44.55 -31.98
CA ALA A 196 19.62 45.41 -32.23
C ALA A 196 19.33 46.90 -31.99
N TYR A 197 20.36 47.59 -31.52
CA TYR A 197 20.47 49.03 -31.44
C TYR A 197 21.77 49.46 -32.11
N ALA A 198 21.65 50.46 -32.98
CA ALA A 198 22.80 51.10 -33.62
C ALA A 198 22.71 52.61 -33.43
N SER A 199 23.83 53.25 -33.11
CA SER A 199 23.87 54.70 -32.92
C SER A 199 25.12 55.31 -33.54
N ASN A 200 24.90 56.11 -34.57
CA ASN A 200 25.89 57.05 -35.11
C ASN A 200 25.31 58.48 -34.97
N SER A 201 25.10 59.19 -36.08
CA SER A 201 24.37 60.48 -36.13
C SER A 201 22.86 60.31 -35.93
N GLU A 202 22.33 59.15 -36.32
CA GLU A 202 20.95 58.71 -36.07
C GLU A 202 20.96 57.47 -35.16
N LYS A 203 19.85 57.25 -34.45
CA LYS A 203 19.63 56.10 -33.56
C LYS A 203 18.60 55.17 -34.17
N PHE A 204 18.90 53.88 -34.18
CA PHE A 204 18.07 52.85 -34.79
C PHE A 204 17.67 51.83 -33.73
N LEU A 205 16.37 51.55 -33.62
CA LEU A 205 15.83 50.43 -32.86
C LEU A 205 15.34 49.39 -33.85
N ILE A 206 15.81 48.16 -33.70
CA ILE A 206 15.62 47.09 -34.68
C ILE A 206 15.07 45.86 -33.97
N GLU A 207 13.94 45.38 -34.47
CA GLU A 207 13.35 44.10 -34.07
C GLU A 207 13.43 43.12 -35.26
N VAL A 208 13.79 41.88 -34.98
CA VAL A 208 13.93 40.81 -35.96
C VAL A 208 12.98 39.66 -35.64
N LYS A 209 12.17 39.27 -36.61
CA LYS A 209 11.15 38.23 -36.45
C LYS A 209 11.22 37.21 -37.58
N SER A 210 10.95 35.94 -37.29
CA SER A 210 10.70 34.96 -38.36
C SER A 210 9.40 35.26 -39.10
N SER A 211 8.38 35.72 -38.38
CA SER A 211 7.10 36.19 -38.90
C SER A 211 6.57 37.31 -38.02
N ALA A 212 6.00 38.36 -38.61
CA ALA A 212 5.42 39.48 -37.86
C ALA A 212 3.91 39.60 -38.09
N ASN A 213 3.14 39.56 -37.01
CA ASN A 213 1.71 39.88 -36.99
C ASN A 213 1.44 41.29 -36.43
N LYS A 214 0.19 41.75 -36.45
CA LYS A 214 -0.18 43.08 -35.95
C LYS A 214 0.18 43.29 -34.47
N GLY A 215 0.05 42.27 -33.63
CA GLY A 215 0.42 42.33 -32.22
C GLY A 215 1.93 42.58 -32.02
N ASP A 216 2.77 41.89 -32.80
CA ASP A 216 4.23 42.09 -32.80
C ASP A 216 4.62 43.54 -33.14
N VAL A 217 3.92 44.14 -34.11
CA VAL A 217 4.17 45.53 -34.53
C VAL A 217 3.78 46.52 -33.44
N LEU A 218 2.60 46.33 -32.84
CA LEU A 218 2.11 47.21 -31.77
C LEU A 218 3.00 47.14 -30.53
N ILE A 219 3.44 45.94 -30.13
CA ILE A 219 4.32 45.81 -28.98
C ILE A 219 5.70 46.40 -29.28
N PHE A 220 6.26 46.18 -30.48
CA PHE A 220 7.53 46.81 -30.87
C PHE A 220 7.44 48.34 -30.85
N ASN A 221 6.35 48.90 -31.38
CA ASN A 221 6.13 50.34 -31.32
C ASN A 221 6.07 50.86 -29.88
N LYS A 222 5.33 50.16 -29.01
CA LYS A 222 5.20 50.51 -27.60
C LYS A 222 6.54 50.48 -26.87
N LYS A 223 7.35 49.42 -27.09
CA LYS A 223 8.73 49.35 -26.59
C LYS A 223 9.54 50.56 -27.05
N ALA A 224 9.48 50.86 -28.36
CA ALA A 224 10.28 51.91 -28.97
C ALA A 224 9.90 53.30 -28.45
N GLU A 225 8.61 53.64 -28.39
CA GLU A 225 8.12 54.92 -27.84
C GLU A 225 8.55 55.12 -26.39
N TRP A 226 8.51 54.05 -25.59
CA TRP A 226 9.01 54.08 -24.23
C TRP A 226 10.53 54.30 -24.20
N ALA A 227 11.30 53.57 -25.00
CA ALA A 227 12.76 53.71 -25.06
C ALA A 227 13.20 55.10 -25.57
N GLU A 228 12.44 55.69 -26.49
CA GLU A 228 12.66 57.05 -27.03
C GLU A 228 12.57 58.14 -25.95
N LYS A 229 11.89 57.90 -24.82
CA LYS A 229 11.89 58.83 -23.68
C LYS A 229 13.31 59.03 -23.11
N THR A 230 14.13 57.99 -23.15
CA THR A 230 15.51 57.99 -22.65
C THR A 230 16.52 58.20 -23.77
N LEU A 231 16.30 57.57 -24.92
CA LEU A 231 17.22 57.60 -26.06
C LEU A 231 17.03 58.83 -26.96
N GLY A 232 15.94 59.57 -26.83
CA GLY A 232 15.51 60.54 -27.82
C GLY A 232 14.97 59.87 -29.08
N LYS A 233 14.66 60.66 -30.11
CA LYS A 233 14.02 60.18 -31.35
C LYS A 233 14.87 59.09 -32.03
N THR A 234 14.22 57.99 -32.42
CA THR A 234 14.85 56.87 -33.12
C THR A 234 14.15 56.58 -34.46
N ARG A 235 14.83 55.82 -35.31
CA ARG A 235 14.22 55.17 -36.47
C ARG A 235 13.93 53.72 -36.13
N LYS A 236 12.66 53.34 -36.25
CA LYS A 236 12.15 52.00 -35.95
C LYS A 236 12.22 51.13 -37.20
N ILE A 237 12.89 49.99 -37.12
CA ILE A 237 13.07 49.06 -38.23
C ILE A 237 12.60 47.67 -37.79
N LEU A 238 11.72 47.06 -38.57
CA LEU A 238 11.29 45.67 -38.40
C LEU A 238 11.86 44.84 -39.55
N ILE A 239 12.74 43.89 -39.23
CA ILE A 239 13.24 42.91 -40.19
C ILE A 239 12.49 41.61 -39.96
N ALA A 240 11.77 41.11 -40.97
CA ALA A 240 11.06 39.85 -40.81
C ALA A 240 11.14 38.97 -42.05
N ALA A 241 11.20 37.65 -41.90
CA ALA A 241 11.17 36.76 -43.07
C ALA A 241 9.79 36.79 -43.77
N TYR A 242 8.73 36.98 -42.99
CA TYR A 242 7.35 37.19 -43.46
C TYR A 242 6.64 38.26 -42.61
N VAL A 243 5.82 39.08 -43.25
CA VAL A 243 4.95 40.06 -42.58
C VAL A 243 3.52 39.92 -43.11
N GLU A 244 2.56 39.80 -42.20
CA GLU A 244 1.13 39.76 -42.56
C GLU A 244 0.65 41.13 -43.09
N ASP A 245 -0.35 41.15 -43.99
CA ASP A 245 -0.88 42.39 -44.58
C ASP A 245 -1.42 43.39 -43.53
N ALA A 246 -2.02 42.88 -42.45
CA ALA A 246 -2.49 43.71 -41.35
C ALA A 246 -1.32 44.34 -40.58
N ALA A 247 -0.25 43.57 -40.35
CA ALA A 247 0.97 44.03 -39.69
C ALA A 247 1.71 45.07 -40.55
N TYR A 248 1.83 44.84 -41.84
CA TYR A 248 2.48 45.77 -42.77
C TYR A 248 1.77 47.12 -42.83
N ARG A 249 0.43 47.12 -42.91
CA ARG A 249 -0.37 48.35 -42.85
C ARG A 249 -0.17 49.10 -41.54
N GLU A 250 -0.10 48.38 -40.42
CA GLU A 250 0.15 48.96 -39.10
C GLU A 250 1.55 49.58 -39.03
N CYS A 251 2.58 48.93 -39.58
CA CYS A 251 3.94 49.49 -39.63
C CYS A 251 3.98 50.82 -40.37
N ILE A 252 3.30 50.92 -41.52
CA ILE A 252 3.23 52.17 -42.30
C ILE A 252 2.61 53.29 -41.46
N GLN A 253 1.50 53.00 -40.78
CA GLN A 253 0.79 53.98 -39.94
C GLN A 253 1.67 54.48 -38.77
N LEU A 254 2.48 53.60 -38.19
CA LEU A 254 3.34 53.91 -37.03
C LEU A 254 4.74 54.42 -37.42
N GLY A 255 5.02 54.58 -38.71
CA GLY A 255 6.32 55.04 -39.21
C GLY A 255 7.45 54.03 -39.00
N ILE A 256 7.15 52.75 -39.01
CA ILE A 256 8.11 51.65 -38.87
C ILE A 256 8.56 51.23 -40.27
N THR A 257 9.87 51.23 -40.50
CA THR A 257 10.46 50.74 -41.76
C THR A 257 10.45 49.21 -41.73
N VAL A 258 9.81 48.58 -42.72
CA VAL A 258 9.71 47.12 -42.79
C VAL A 258 10.64 46.59 -43.87
N ILE A 259 11.39 45.55 -43.52
CA ILE A 259 12.26 44.82 -44.43
C ILE A 259 11.83 43.37 -44.38
N SER A 260 11.22 42.91 -45.46
CA SER A 260 10.75 41.53 -45.53
C SER A 260 10.84 40.96 -46.93
N ARG A 261 10.99 39.64 -46.99
CA ARG A 261 11.15 38.91 -48.25
C ARG A 261 9.88 38.90 -49.10
N ASN A 262 8.70 39.03 -48.46
CA ASN A 262 7.40 39.05 -49.12
C ASN A 262 6.88 40.46 -49.43
N ILE A 263 7.65 41.51 -49.13
CA ILE A 263 7.27 42.90 -49.42
C ILE A 263 8.17 43.43 -50.54
N VAL A 264 7.60 43.60 -51.73
CA VAL A 264 8.25 44.28 -52.86
C VAL A 264 7.98 45.78 -52.73
N PRO A 265 8.98 46.67 -52.79
CA PRO A 265 8.74 48.11 -52.81
C PRO A 265 7.85 48.47 -54.00
N ARG A 266 6.66 49.04 -53.76
CA ARG A 266 5.88 49.64 -54.85
C ARG A 266 6.53 50.96 -55.23
N GLU A 267 6.97 51.09 -56.48
CA GLU A 267 7.34 52.38 -57.05
C GLU A 267 6.15 53.35 -56.94
N LYS A 268 6.43 54.63 -56.72
CA LYS A 268 5.42 55.69 -56.66
C LYS A 268 4.69 55.75 -58.00
N GLU A 269 3.43 55.31 -58.04
CA GLU A 269 2.54 55.61 -59.17
C GLU A 269 2.29 57.12 -59.19
N GLU A 270 2.79 57.78 -60.22
CA GLU A 270 2.47 59.17 -60.54
C GLU A 270 0.98 59.27 -60.85
N ASP A 271 0.30 60.14 -60.10
CA ASP A 271 -1.08 60.58 -60.35
C ASP A 271 -1.22 61.01 -61.81
N THR A 272 -1.78 60.13 -62.64
CA THR A 272 -2.36 60.49 -63.92
C THR A 272 -3.82 60.07 -63.94
N LEU A 273 -4.65 61.03 -64.37
CA LEU A 273 -6.09 60.97 -64.65
C LEU A 273 -7.04 61.30 -63.48
N ARG A 274 -7.26 62.61 -63.31
CA ARG A 274 -8.61 63.17 -63.26
C ARG A 274 -8.74 64.27 -64.32
N LEU A 275 -9.39 63.95 -65.43
CA LEU A 275 -10.24 64.85 -66.21
C LEU A 275 -11.69 64.46 -65.89
#